data_AF-A0A958DUB4-F1
#
_entry.id   AF-A0A958DUB4-F1
#
_cell.length_a   1.000
_cell.length_b   1.000
_cell.length_c   1.000
_cell.angle_alpha   90.00
_cell.angle_beta   90.00
_cell.angle_gamma   90.00
#
_symmetry.space_group_name_H-M   'P 1'
#
loop_
_entity.id
_entity.type
_entity.pdbx_description
1 polymer ?
#
loop_
_entity_poly.entity_id
_entity_poly.type
_entity_poly.pdbx_seq_one_letter_code
_entity_poly.pdbx_strand_id
1 'polypeptide(L)'
;SLVISAAFDLANADDSAILEQVNSEFRHYFFYFLQSDFGLAAHKIIREKRATFLQTPESLRHRPMTETGIANFFLSGDWIDTELPATIESAVVSGKMAIAALTAKTG
;
A
#
# COMPACT_ATOMS: atom_id res chain seq x y z
N SER A 1 -0.88 -14.53 -6.94
CA SER A 1 0.04 -13.79 -6.04
C SER A 1 -0.57 -13.78 -4.66
N LEU A 2 0.25 -13.79 -3.60
CA LEU A 2 -0.19 -13.61 -2.22
C LEU A 2 0.32 -12.25 -1.73
N VAL A 3 -0.51 -11.49 -1.02
CA VAL A 3 -0.14 -10.20 -0.43
C VAL A 3 -0.53 -10.23 1.03
N ILE A 4 0.41 -9.87 1.91
CA ILE A 4 0.19 -9.78 3.34
C ILE A 4 0.41 -8.32 3.74
N SER A 5 -0.67 -7.65 4.17
CA SER A 5 -0.64 -6.27 4.67
C SER A 5 -0.26 -6.24 6.15
N ALA A 6 0.30 -5.12 6.62
CA ALA A 6 0.74 -4.96 8.03
C ALA A 6 1.67 -6.10 8.51
N ALA A 7 2.52 -6.60 7.60
CA ALA A 7 3.38 -7.76 7.79
C ALA A 7 4.64 -7.45 8.63
N PHE A 8 4.49 -6.73 9.74
CA PHE A 8 5.62 -6.27 10.56
C PHE A 8 6.50 -7.41 11.06
N ASP A 9 5.88 -8.51 11.50
CA ASP A 9 6.59 -9.69 12.00
C ASP A 9 7.31 -10.45 10.88
N LEU A 10 6.75 -10.47 9.67
CA LEU A 10 7.33 -11.13 8.50
C LEU A 10 8.37 -10.27 7.77
N ALA A 11 8.37 -8.95 7.99
CA ALA A 11 9.27 -8.02 7.33
C ALA A 11 10.76 -8.29 7.62
N ASN A 12 11.05 -8.98 8.73
CA ASN A 12 12.39 -9.38 9.14
C ASN A 12 12.55 -10.91 9.26
N ALA A 13 11.51 -11.68 8.96
CA ALA A 13 11.59 -13.15 8.96
C ALA A 13 12.42 -13.64 7.77
N ASP A 14 13.06 -14.79 7.91
CA ASP A 14 13.77 -15.46 6.82
C ASP A 14 12.80 -15.90 5.71
N ASP A 15 13.28 -15.91 4.47
CA ASP A 15 12.49 -16.31 3.30
C ASP A 15 11.92 -17.73 3.45
N SER A 16 12.68 -18.66 4.05
CA SER A 16 12.24 -20.04 4.32
C SER A 16 11.05 -20.10 5.28
N ALA A 17 11.06 -19.31 6.35
CA ALA A 17 9.97 -19.26 7.32
C ALA A 17 8.69 -18.70 6.67
N ILE A 18 8.83 -17.67 5.83
CA ILE A 18 7.69 -17.13 5.06
C ILE A 18 7.12 -18.22 4.13
N LEU A 19 7.98 -18.96 3.42
CA LEU A 19 7.53 -20.01 2.50
C LEU A 19 6.86 -21.19 3.23
N GLU A 20 7.36 -21.57 4.40
CA GLU A 20 6.75 -22.62 5.21
C GLU A 20 5.33 -22.21 5.64
N GLN A 21 5.18 -20.98 6.17
CA GLN A 21 3.87 -20.44 6.55
C GLN A 21 2.92 -20.40 5.35
N VAL A 22 3.36 -19.87 4.21
CA VAL A 22 2.54 -19.78 3.00
C VAL A 22 2.14 -21.18 2.52
N ASN A 23 3.05 -22.15 2.44
CA ASN A 23 2.71 -23.51 2.04
C ASN A 23 1.70 -24.16 3.01
N SER A 24 1.85 -23.93 4.31
CA SER A 24 0.91 -24.41 5.33
C SER A 24 -0.49 -23.83 5.13
N GLU A 25 -0.59 -22.51 4.92
CA GLU A 25 -1.87 -21.84 4.66
C GLU A 25 -2.51 -22.31 3.34
N PHE A 26 -1.71 -22.49 2.28
CA PHE A 26 -2.23 -23.02 1.03
C PHE A 26 -2.79 -24.44 1.20
N ARG A 27 -2.07 -25.32 1.90
CA ARG A 27 -2.56 -26.66 2.21
C ARG A 27 -3.85 -26.58 3.02
N HIS A 28 -3.92 -25.71 4.02
CA HIS A 28 -5.09 -25.57 4.87
C HIS A 28 -6.33 -25.05 4.12
N TYR A 29 -6.19 -24.02 3.30
CA TYR A 29 -7.33 -23.37 2.64
C TYR A 29 -7.70 -23.97 1.28
N PHE A 30 -6.74 -24.59 0.59
CA PHE A 30 -6.95 -25.13 -0.76
C PHE A 30 -6.97 -26.66 -0.80
N PHE A 31 -7.02 -27.37 0.35
CA PHE A 31 -6.96 -28.83 0.38
C PHE A 31 -8.00 -29.53 -0.51
N TYR A 32 -9.21 -28.97 -0.66
CA TYR A 32 -10.24 -29.54 -1.54
C TYR A 32 -9.91 -29.42 -3.03
N PHE A 33 -9.17 -28.38 -3.42
CA PHE A 33 -8.79 -28.14 -4.81
C PHE A 33 -7.49 -28.85 -5.19
N LEU A 34 -6.66 -29.18 -4.20
CA LEU A 34 -5.37 -29.81 -4.38
C LEU A 34 -5.52 -31.33 -4.23
N GLN A 35 -5.79 -32.03 -5.34
CA GLN A 35 -5.90 -33.49 -5.39
C GLN A 35 -4.55 -34.22 -5.24
N SER A 36 -3.45 -33.49 -5.13
CA SER A 36 -2.10 -34.02 -4.96
C SER A 36 -1.28 -33.12 -4.06
N ASP A 37 -0.16 -33.66 -3.57
CA ASP A 37 0.85 -32.87 -2.89
C ASP A 37 1.33 -31.74 -3.81
N PHE A 38 1.18 -30.49 -3.37
CA PHE A 38 1.57 -29.30 -4.13
C PHE A 38 2.63 -28.54 -3.34
N GLY A 39 3.60 -27.99 -4.08
CA GLY A 39 4.61 -27.10 -3.55
C GLY A 39 4.84 -25.93 -4.51
N LEU A 40 5.22 -24.78 -3.95
CA LEU A 40 5.64 -23.60 -4.71
C LEU A 40 6.89 -23.92 -5.56
N ALA A 41 6.69 -24.25 -6.84
CA ALA A 41 7.78 -24.61 -7.76
C ALA A 41 8.76 -23.45 -8.03
N ALA A 42 8.25 -22.23 -8.07
CA ALA A 42 9.04 -21.00 -8.18
C ALA A 42 8.37 -19.91 -7.34
N HIS A 43 9.18 -19.07 -6.71
CA HIS A 43 8.71 -18.01 -5.82
C HIS A 43 9.64 -16.80 -5.92
N LYS A 44 9.07 -15.63 -5.65
CA LYS A 44 9.81 -14.38 -5.48
C LYS A 44 9.17 -13.62 -4.33
N ILE A 45 9.93 -13.40 -3.26
CA ILE A 45 9.49 -12.62 -2.12
C ILE A 45 9.89 -11.17 -2.34
N ILE A 46 8.92 -10.26 -2.23
CA ILE A 46 9.13 -8.81 -2.35
C ILE A 46 8.68 -8.18 -1.03
N ARG A 47 9.55 -7.38 -0.41
CA ARG A 47 9.31 -6.74 0.88
C ARG A 47 9.30 -5.22 0.72
N GLU A 48 8.13 -4.61 0.82
CA GLU A 48 7.96 -3.16 0.71
C GLU A 48 7.68 -2.54 2.10
N LYS A 49 8.74 -2.32 2.89
CA LYS A 49 8.63 -1.82 4.29
C LYS A 49 7.99 -0.43 4.41
N ARG A 50 7.92 0.32 3.31
CA ARG A 50 7.40 1.70 3.24
C ARG A 50 6.44 1.87 2.04
N ALA A 51 5.67 0.82 1.73
CA ALA A 51 4.74 0.82 0.60
C ALA A 51 3.70 1.94 0.69
N THR A 52 3.03 2.03 1.83
CA THR A 52 2.07 3.08 2.16
C THR A 52 2.23 3.44 3.64
N PHE A 53 1.78 4.63 4.03
CA PHE A 53 1.77 5.01 5.44
C PHE A 53 0.70 4.23 6.20
N LEU A 54 0.91 4.03 7.51
CA LEU A 54 -0.08 3.39 8.36
C LEU A 54 -1.25 4.36 8.59
N GLN A 55 -2.45 4.01 8.14
CA GLN A 55 -3.67 4.83 8.25
C GLN A 55 -4.32 4.69 9.64
N THR A 56 -3.59 5.03 10.71
CA THR A 56 -4.17 5.13 12.05
C THR A 56 -5.04 6.38 12.17
N PRO A 57 -5.99 6.44 13.11
CA PRO A 57 -6.74 7.68 13.38
C PRO A 57 -5.84 8.88 13.66
N GLU A 58 -4.64 8.66 14.22
CA GLU A 58 -3.65 9.70 14.45
C GLU A 58 -3.00 10.19 13.16
N SER A 59 -2.48 9.30 12.31
CA SER A 59 -1.82 9.72 11.07
C SER A 59 -2.79 10.38 10.09
N LEU A 60 -4.05 9.93 10.07
CA LEU A 60 -5.09 10.53 9.22
C LEU A 60 -5.31 12.02 9.55
N ARG A 61 -5.21 12.42 10.82
CA ARG A 61 -5.30 13.84 11.24
C ARG A 61 -4.12 14.70 10.79
N HIS A 62 -3.02 14.08 10.36
CA HIS A 62 -1.80 14.76 9.93
C HIS A 62 -1.62 14.77 8.40
N ARG A 63 -2.58 14.23 7.64
CA ARG A 63 -2.54 14.31 6.17
C ARG A 63 -2.63 15.78 5.75
N PRO A 64 -1.66 16.30 4.99
CA PRO A 64 -1.71 17.69 4.56
C PRO A 64 -2.68 17.87 3.40
N MET A 65 -3.16 19.09 3.21
CA MET A 65 -3.91 19.49 2.02
C MET A 65 -2.99 19.63 0.80
N THR A 66 -3.59 19.62 -0.40
CA THR A 66 -2.88 19.92 -1.66
C THR A 66 -2.20 21.29 -1.65
N GLU A 67 -2.91 22.33 -1.17
CA GLU A 67 -2.36 23.67 -1.10
C GLU A 67 -1.46 23.84 0.11
N THR A 68 -0.27 24.38 -0.13
CA THR A 68 0.67 24.72 0.95
C THR A 68 0.66 26.23 1.20
N GLY A 69 1.26 26.66 2.31
CA GLY A 69 1.52 28.07 2.59
C GLY A 69 2.66 28.69 1.75
N ILE A 70 3.30 27.91 0.88
CA ILE A 70 4.43 28.35 0.05
C ILE A 70 3.93 28.66 -1.36
N ALA A 71 4.28 29.85 -1.86
CA ALA A 71 3.88 30.28 -3.20
C ALA A 71 4.38 29.29 -4.27
N ASN A 72 3.48 28.91 -5.19
CA ASN A 72 3.74 27.99 -6.29
C ASN A 72 4.24 26.59 -5.86
N PHE A 73 3.94 26.16 -4.63
CA PHE A 73 4.27 24.84 -4.12
C PHE A 73 3.01 24.08 -3.69
N PHE A 74 2.77 22.93 -4.31
CA PHE A 74 1.58 22.10 -4.09
C PHE A 74 1.99 20.65 -3.86
N LEU A 75 1.19 19.93 -3.08
CA LEU A 75 1.41 18.52 -2.77
C LEU A 75 0.45 17.63 -3.56
N SER A 76 0.95 16.46 -3.96
CA SER A 76 0.15 15.39 -4.56
C SER A 76 0.75 14.04 -4.15
N GLY A 77 -0.11 13.06 -3.96
CA GLY A 77 0.20 11.71 -3.54
C GLY A 77 -1.00 11.09 -2.83
N ASP A 78 -1.06 9.77 -2.76
CA ASP A 78 -2.09 9.05 -2.01
C ASP A 78 -2.14 9.39 -0.51
N TRP A 79 -1.04 9.93 0.03
CA TRP A 79 -0.83 10.31 1.42
C TRP A 79 -1.34 11.69 1.82
N ILE A 80 -1.69 12.56 0.86
CA ILE A 80 -2.31 13.86 1.18
C ILE A 80 -3.79 13.68 1.49
N ASP A 81 -4.45 14.67 2.09
CA ASP A 81 -5.87 14.59 2.40
C ASP A 81 -6.73 14.79 1.14
N THR A 82 -7.24 13.69 0.63
CA THR A 82 -8.19 13.60 -0.50
C THR A 82 -9.57 13.13 -0.06
N GLU A 83 -9.78 12.95 1.26
CA GLU A 83 -10.91 12.22 1.86
C GLU A 83 -11.03 10.73 1.47
N LEU A 84 -10.12 10.22 0.64
CA LEU A 84 -10.04 8.80 0.25
C LEU A 84 -8.92 8.08 1.01
N PRO A 85 -9.01 6.75 1.20
CA PRO A 85 -7.89 5.97 1.72
C PRO A 85 -6.65 6.07 0.81
N ALA A 86 -5.47 5.74 1.34
CA ALA A 86 -4.21 5.74 0.59
C ALA A 86 -4.18 4.64 -0.51
N THR A 87 -4.79 4.94 -1.65
CA THR A 87 -4.96 4.04 -2.80
C THR A 87 -4.58 4.73 -4.11
N ILE A 88 -4.60 3.97 -5.21
CA ILE A 88 -4.39 4.48 -6.56
C ILE A 88 -5.42 5.58 -6.89
N GLU A 89 -6.67 5.42 -6.45
CA GLU A 89 -7.72 6.43 -6.63
C GLU A 89 -7.35 7.75 -5.94
N SER A 90 -6.87 7.69 -4.69
CA SER A 90 -6.39 8.87 -3.96
C SER A 90 -5.22 9.55 -4.69
N ALA A 91 -4.23 8.79 -5.18
CA ALA A 91 -3.11 9.35 -5.95
C ALA A 91 -3.55 10.06 -7.24
N VAL A 92 -4.54 9.50 -7.95
CA VAL A 92 -5.09 10.12 -9.16
C VAL A 92 -5.88 11.38 -8.82
N VAL A 93 -6.71 11.33 -7.77
CA VAL A 93 -7.51 12.47 -7.30
C VAL A 93 -6.60 13.61 -6.82
N SER A 94 -5.57 13.31 -6.03
CA SER A 94 -4.61 14.31 -5.55
C SER A 94 -3.92 15.04 -6.70
N GLY A 95 -3.59 14.33 -7.78
CA GLY A 95 -3.00 14.93 -8.98
C GLY A 95 -3.94 15.94 -9.64
N LYS A 96 -5.23 15.61 -9.74
CA LYS A 96 -6.25 16.53 -10.26
C LYS A 96 -6.43 17.75 -9.37
N MET A 97 -6.44 17.55 -8.04
CA MET A 97 -6.52 18.64 -7.06
C MET A 97 -5.33 19.61 -7.21
N ALA A 98 -4.10 19.08 -7.35
CA ALA A 98 -2.91 19.91 -7.52
C ALA A 98 -2.96 20.78 -8.78
N ILE A 99 -3.40 20.23 -9.91
CA ILE A 99 -3.57 20.98 -11.16
C ILE A 99 -4.69 22.04 -11.04
N ALA A 100 -5.80 21.70 -10.40
CA ALA A 100 -6.88 22.66 -10.15
C ALA A 100 -6.40 23.84 -9.29
N ALA A 101 -5.66 23.56 -8.21
CA ALA A 101 -5.10 24.57 -7.32
C ALA A 101 -4.06 25.46 -8.01
N LEU A 102 -3.19 24.88 -8.86
CA LEU A 102 -2.24 25.63 -9.67
C LEU A 102 -2.97 26.60 -10.61
N THR A 103 -3.97 26.09 -11.35
CA THR A 103 -4.70 26.87 -12.36
C THR A 103 -5.46 28.04 -11.75
N ALA A 104 -6.06 27.83 -10.58
CA ALA A 104 -6.79 28.87 -9.84
C ALA A 104 -5.91 30.02 -9.33
N LYS A 105 -4.58 29.82 -9.21
CA LYS A 105 -3.63 30.87 -8.79
C LYS A 105 -2.94 31.58 -9.95
N THR A 106 -3.06 31.05 -11.18
CA THR A 106 -2.43 31.61 -12.37
C THR A 106 -3.41 32.32 -13.32
N GLY A 107 -4.72 32.20 -13.08
CA GLY A 107 -5.77 32.93 -13.79
C GLY A 107 -6.24 34.14 -13.00
#